data_AF-A0A7W0VMJ0-F1
#
_entry.id   AF-A0A7W0VMJ0-F1
#
_cell.length_a   1.000
_cell.length_b   1.000
_cell.length_c   1.000
_cell.angle_alpha   90.00
_cell.angle_beta   90.00
_cell.angle_gamma   90.00
#
_symmetry.space_group_name_H-M   'P 1'
#
loop_
_entity.id
_entity.type
_entity.pdbx_description
1 polymer ?
#
loop_
_entity_poly.entity_id
_entity_poly.type
_entity_poly.pdbx_seq_one_letter_code
_entity_poly.pdbx_strand_id
1 'polypeptide(L)'
;MCARCNDDAFAQLRGVAACRGEVWAMDVARRYPLARPWPPYEGKAAALARAKVTDLATDLSLLDRLARELAHWAARWWMKHESHGTTTPY
;
A
#
# COMPACT_ATOMS: atom_id res chain seq x y z
N MET A 1 11.46 -0.93 -20.97
CA MET A 1 12.27 0.05 -20.22
C MET A 1 13.55 -0.63 -19.74
N CYS A 2 14.73 0.01 -19.74
CA CYS A 2 15.94 -0.64 -19.20
C CYS A 2 15.91 -0.65 -17.65
N ALA A 3 16.73 -1.50 -17.02
CA ALA A 3 16.73 -1.66 -15.56
C ALA A 3 16.97 -0.34 -14.81
N ARG A 4 17.93 0.47 -15.28
CA ARG A 4 18.26 1.76 -14.64
C ARG A 4 17.10 2.76 -14.69
N CYS A 5 16.45 2.88 -15.85
CA CYS A 5 15.25 3.73 -15.98
C CYS A 5 14.10 3.25 -15.08
N ASN A 6 13.98 1.94 -14.86
CA ASN A 6 13.02 1.36 -13.91
C ASN A 6 13.35 1.74 -12.46
N ASP A 7 14.62 1.69 -12.07
CA ASP A 7 15.05 2.08 -10.73
C ASP A 7 14.87 3.59 -10.48
N ASP A 8 15.22 4.43 -11.45
CA ASP A 8 15.05 5.88 -11.35
C ASP A 8 13.55 6.26 -11.25
N ALA A 9 12.72 5.67 -12.10
CA ALA A 9 11.28 5.89 -12.06
C ALA A 9 10.66 5.39 -10.74
N PHE A 10 11.11 4.23 -10.24
CA PHE A 10 10.69 3.74 -8.94
C PHE A 10 11.12 4.69 -7.81
N ALA A 11 12.37 5.18 -7.83
CA ALA A 11 12.86 6.10 -6.82
C ALA A 11 12.07 7.42 -6.76
N GLN A 12 11.58 7.90 -7.91
CA GLN A 12 10.72 9.09 -7.99
C GLN A 12 9.31 8.81 -7.48
N LEU A 13 8.74 7.65 -7.83
CA LEU A 13 7.34 7.32 -7.56
C LEU A 13 7.11 6.61 -6.21
N ARG A 14 8.16 6.08 -5.57
CA ARG A 14 8.04 5.35 -4.29
C ARG A 14 7.37 6.16 -3.20
N GLY A 15 7.64 7.47 -3.13
CA GLY A 15 7.03 8.35 -2.12
C GLY A 15 5.52 8.49 -2.35
N VAL A 16 5.10 8.59 -3.61
CA VAL A 16 3.68 8.63 -3.98
C VAL A 16 3.00 7.31 -3.65
N ALA A 17 3.64 6.17 -3.96
CA ALA A 17 3.13 4.85 -3.64
C ALA A 17 2.98 4.65 -2.11
N ALA A 18 3.96 5.11 -1.33
CA ALA A 18 3.93 5.06 0.13
C ALA A 18 2.74 5.84 0.70
N CYS A 19 2.58 7.12 0.31
CA CYS A 19 1.46 7.95 0.75
C CYS A 19 0.10 7.33 0.36
N ARG A 20 -0.02 6.79 -0.86
CA ARG A 20 -1.24 6.09 -1.30
C ARG A 20 -1.51 4.81 -0.50
N GLY A 21 -0.47 4.11 -0.06
CA GLY A 21 -0.57 2.95 0.82
C GLY A 21 -1.20 3.32 2.16
N GLU A 22 -0.71 4.38 2.80
CA GLU A 22 -1.27 4.87 4.06
C GLU A 22 -2.72 5.33 3.89
N VAL A 23 -3.02 6.10 2.85
CA VAL A 23 -4.40 6.55 2.54
C VAL A 23 -5.33 5.37 2.31
N TRP A 24 -4.87 4.34 1.60
CA TRP A 24 -5.65 3.14 1.42
C TRP A 24 -5.96 2.44 2.74
N ALA A 25 -4.98 2.29 3.62
CA ALA A 25 -5.18 1.69 4.93
C ALA A 25 -6.15 2.52 5.80
N MET A 26 -6.03 3.86 5.77
CA MET A 26 -6.98 4.78 6.43
C MET A 26 -8.41 4.58 5.91
N ASP A 27 -8.61 4.49 4.60
CA ASP A 27 -9.93 4.31 4.01
C ASP A 27 -10.55 2.95 4.35
N VAL A 28 -9.72 1.90 4.45
CA VAL A 28 -10.17 0.58 4.93
C VAL A 28 -10.54 0.65 6.41
N ALA A 29 -9.74 1.33 7.24
CA ALA A 29 -10.01 1.48 8.67
C ALA A 29 -11.28 2.28 8.97
N ARG A 30 -11.66 3.21 8.08
CA ARG A 30 -12.95 3.92 8.16
C ARG A 30 -14.16 2.99 7.97
N ARG A 31 -13.98 1.86 7.27
CA ARG A 31 -15.06 0.93 6.90
C ARG A 31 -15.05 -0.36 7.70
N TYR A 32 -13.89 -0.73 8.24
CA TYR A 32 -13.68 -2.01 8.92
C TYR A 32 -12.90 -1.81 10.22
N PRO A 33 -13.24 -2.56 11.28
CA PRO A 33 -12.52 -2.48 12.54
C PRO A 33 -11.07 -2.93 12.38
N LEU A 34 -10.16 -2.23 13.06
CA LEU A 34 -8.71 -2.52 13.08
C LEU A 34 -8.36 -3.84 13.80
N ALA A 35 -9.34 -4.56 14.35
CA ALA A 35 -9.13 -5.81 15.08
C ALA A 35 -8.74 -7.01 14.18
N ARG A 36 -8.76 -6.84 12.85
CA ARG A 36 -8.35 -7.89 11.90
C ARG A 36 -6.98 -7.53 11.31
N PRO A 37 -6.09 -8.52 11.11
CA PRO A 37 -4.80 -8.26 10.50
C PRO A 37 -4.96 -7.77 9.05
N TRP A 38 -4.04 -6.92 8.61
CA TRP A 38 -3.96 -6.53 7.20
C TRP A 38 -3.68 -7.77 6.34
N PRO A 39 -4.38 -7.95 5.21
CA PRO A 39 -4.20 -9.14 4.38
C PRO A 39 -2.79 -9.21 3.74
N PRO A 40 -2.26 -10.42 3.51
CA PRO A 40 -1.01 -10.59 2.77
C PRO A 40 -1.14 -10.08 1.33
N TYR A 41 -0.01 -9.72 0.70
CA TYR A 41 0.04 -9.25 -0.70
C TYR A 41 -0.17 -10.42 -1.68
N GLU A 42 -1.38 -10.97 -1.71
CA GLU A 42 -1.76 -12.10 -2.55
C GLU A 42 -3.20 -11.94 -3.04
N GLY A 43 -3.53 -12.66 -4.12
CA GLY A 43 -4.88 -12.71 -4.70
C GLY A 43 -5.52 -11.33 -4.86
N LYS A 44 -6.65 -11.11 -4.17
CA LYS A 44 -7.43 -9.87 -4.26
C LYS A 44 -6.67 -8.65 -3.73
N ALA A 45 -5.86 -8.79 -2.68
CA ALA A 45 -5.09 -7.67 -2.12
C ALA A 45 -4.04 -7.18 -3.13
N ALA A 46 -3.34 -8.11 -3.78
CA ALA A 46 -2.40 -7.77 -4.85
C ALA A 46 -3.08 -7.12 -6.06
N ALA A 47 -4.25 -7.64 -6.47
CA ALA A 47 -5.02 -7.04 -7.57
C ALA A 47 -5.47 -5.60 -7.25
N LEU A 48 -5.95 -5.35 -6.02
CA LEU A 48 -6.36 -4.01 -5.58
C LEU A 48 -5.17 -3.05 -5.48
N ALA A 49 -4.03 -3.52 -4.99
CA ALA A 49 -2.81 -2.72 -4.92
C ALA A 49 -2.33 -2.29 -6.32
N ARG A 50 -2.34 -3.20 -7.31
CA ARG A 50 -2.01 -2.88 -8.71
C ARG A 50 -2.98 -1.86 -9.30
N ALA A 51 -4.29 -2.04 -9.08
CA ALA A 51 -5.29 -1.08 -9.56
C ALA A 51 -5.09 0.34 -9.00
N LYS A 52 -4.55 0.47 -7.79
CA LYS A 52 -4.27 1.76 -7.13
C LYS A 52 -3.01 2.48 -7.63
N VAL A 53 -2.13 1.78 -8.35
CA VAL A 53 -0.90 2.34 -8.93
C VAL A 53 -0.92 2.31 -10.46
N THR A 54 -1.99 1.81 -11.08
CA THR A 54 -2.11 1.68 -12.55
C THR A 54 -1.95 3.01 -13.28
N ASP A 55 -2.29 4.13 -12.67
CA ASP A 55 -2.13 5.46 -13.24
C ASP A 55 -0.69 6.01 -13.14
N LEU A 56 0.17 5.38 -12.32
CA LEU A 56 1.54 5.85 -12.09
C LEU A 56 2.54 5.34 -13.13
N ALA A 57 2.25 4.20 -13.76
CA ALA A 57 3.14 3.56 -14.72
C ALA A 57 2.38 2.68 -15.69
N THR A 58 2.90 2.54 -16.91
CA THR A 58 2.41 1.58 -17.91
C THR A 58 3.25 0.31 -17.98
N ASP A 59 4.50 0.35 -17.48
CA ASP A 59 5.39 -0.82 -17.42
C ASP A 59 4.95 -1.77 -16.29
N LEU A 60 4.70 -3.04 -16.63
CA LEU A 60 4.20 -4.05 -15.69
C LEU A 60 5.18 -4.34 -14.55
N SER A 61 6.49 -4.25 -14.79
CA SER A 61 7.51 -4.53 -13.78
C SER A 61 7.59 -3.39 -12.77
N LEU A 62 7.52 -2.14 -13.25
CA LEU A 62 7.43 -0.96 -12.39
C LEU A 62 6.14 -0.97 -11.57
N LEU A 63 5.01 -1.30 -12.21
CA LEU A 63 3.71 -1.41 -11.55
C LEU A 63 3.72 -2.42 -10.42
N ASP A 64 4.28 -3.62 -10.61
CA ASP A 64 4.33 -4.61 -9.53
C ASP A 64 5.24 -4.16 -8.37
N ARG A 65 6.36 -3.47 -8.66
CA ARG A 65 7.21 -2.87 -7.62
C ARG A 65 6.47 -1.78 -6.84
N LEU A 66 5.77 -0.88 -7.52
CA LEU A 66 4.98 0.18 -6.87
C LEU A 66 3.81 -0.40 -6.07
N ALA A 67 3.15 -1.44 -6.57
CA ALA A 67 2.05 -2.12 -5.88
C ALA A 67 2.53 -2.81 -4.59
N ARG A 68 3.71 -3.45 -4.62
CA ARG A 68 4.35 -4.02 -3.43
C ARG A 68 4.71 -2.95 -2.40
N GLU A 69 5.30 -1.85 -2.85
CA GLU A 69 5.63 -0.71 -1.97
C GLU A 69 4.36 -0.15 -1.32
N LEU A 70 3.31 0.09 -2.12
CA LEU A 70 2.02 0.56 -1.63
C LEU A 70 1.42 -0.40 -0.58
N ALA A 71 1.45 -1.70 -0.84
CA ALA A 71 0.93 -2.72 0.08
C ALA A 71 1.76 -2.80 1.37
N HIS A 72 3.09 -2.65 1.28
CA HIS A 72 3.98 -2.60 2.43
C HIS A 72 3.65 -1.43 3.36
N TRP A 73 3.49 -0.22 2.80
CA TRP A 73 3.14 0.96 3.59
C TRP A 73 1.73 0.89 4.17
N ALA A 74 0.76 0.34 3.42
CA ALA A 74 -0.58 0.09 3.94
C ALA A 74 -0.57 -0.86 5.15
N ALA A 75 0.15 -1.98 5.06
CA ALA A 75 0.31 -2.93 6.15
C ALA A 75 1.03 -2.31 7.36
N ARG A 76 2.08 -1.52 7.11
CA ARG A 76 2.84 -0.82 8.16
C ARG A 76 1.95 0.17 8.91
N TRP A 77 1.15 0.96 8.19
CA TRP A 77 0.18 1.86 8.79
C TRP A 77 -0.82 1.07 9.65
N TRP A 78 -1.37 -0.03 9.12
CA TRP A 78 -2.33 -0.86 9.83
C TRP A 78 -1.77 -1.40 11.15
N MET A 79 -0.58 -2.00 11.14
CA MET A 79 0.08 -2.53 12.34
C MET A 79 0.33 -1.45 13.41
N LYS A 80 0.66 -0.22 12.99
CA LYS A 80 0.84 0.89 13.92
C LYS A 80 -0.46 1.26 14.65
N HIS A 81 -1.59 1.14 13.96
CA HIS A 81 -2.89 1.58 14.46
C HIS A 81 -3.71 0.44 15.11
N GLU A 82 -3.44 -0.83 14.79
CA GLU A 82 -4.02 -2.01 15.45
C GLU A 82 -3.74 -1.99 16.96
N SER A 83 -2.54 -1.57 17.37
CA SER A 83 -2.13 -1.50 18.78
C SER A 83 -2.78 -0.37 19.60
N HIS A 84 -3.44 0.60 18.95
CA HIS A 84 -4.04 1.77 19.62
C HIS A 84 -5.55 1.62 19.87
N GLY A 85 -6.14 0.47 19.53
CA GLY A 85 -7.56 0.16 19.78
C GLY A 85 -7.94 -0.17 21.23
N THR A 86 -7.03 0.02 22.20
CA THR A 86 -7.24 -0.34 23.61
C THR A 86 -7.33 0.84 24.58
N THR A 87 -7.77 2.01 24.12
CA THR A 87 -8.03 3.13 25.05
C THR A 87 -9.27 3.91 24.64
N THR A 88 -10.43 3.37 24.97
CA THR A 88 -11.61 4.18 25.29
C THR A 88 -11.81 4.07 26.80
N PRO A 89 -11.27 5.00 27.62
CA PRO A 89 -11.80 5.17 28.96
C PRO A 89 -13.17 5.86 28.82
N TYR A 90 -14.13 5.32 29.57
CA TYR A 90 -15.49 5.81 29.75
C TYR A 90 -15.58 7.34 29.93
#